data_AF-A0A933MUX9-F1
#
_entry.id   AF-A0A933MUX9-F1
#
_cell.length_a   1.000
_cell.length_b   1.000
_cell.length_c   1.000
_cell.angle_alpha   90.00
_cell.angle_beta   90.00
_cell.angle_gamma   90.00
#
_symmetry.space_group_name_H-M   'P 1'
#
loop_
_entity.id
_entity.type
_entity.pdbx_description
1 polymer ?
#
loop_
_entity_poly.entity_id
_entity_poly.type
_entity_poly.pdbx_seq_one_letter_code
_entity_poly.pdbx_strand_id
1 'polypeptide(L)'
;MGWKDFYQEQVEKSTMQVREVPVTNIRIWGIQPHGNLARPDGMFFIIAGLTIFMGDPEQREVPNWDQPIIKEIGRGCVGLIKAKGEDKFLVQFKAEPGNITPGKVLPNSPLSASESNLKAAHGGKRPPFAEYAENPEIQWYAIPQDGGKYLGKVNKYSIIEVDPAKIAVPGNCLWVTKQDCREMLGAGLIPEHLLQVFGIMYLMF
;
A
#
# COMPACT_ATOMS: atom_id res chain seq x y z
N MET A 1 9.71 -18.73 17.03
CA MET A 1 9.97 -17.28 17.08
C MET A 1 8.63 -16.56 16.98
N GLY A 2 8.32 -15.65 17.90
CA GLY A 2 7.06 -14.89 17.88
C GLY A 2 7.14 -13.70 16.92
N TRP A 3 5.99 -13.07 16.65
CA TRP A 3 5.93 -11.93 15.72
C TRP A 3 6.74 -10.71 16.20
N LYS A 4 6.85 -10.50 17.52
CA LYS A 4 7.61 -9.38 18.12
C LYS A 4 9.11 -9.52 17.87
N ASP A 5 9.66 -10.71 18.14
CA ASP A 5 11.08 -11.01 17.90
C ASP A 5 11.41 -10.87 16.41
N PHE A 6 10.53 -11.40 15.56
CA PHE A 6 10.69 -11.30 14.12
C PHE A 6 10.63 -9.85 13.65
N TYR A 7 9.67 -9.05 14.14
CA TYR A 7 9.59 -7.62 13.82
C TYR A 7 10.88 -6.89 14.19
N GLN A 8 11.39 -7.11 15.40
CA GLN A 8 12.63 -6.49 15.88
C GLN A 8 13.82 -6.87 14.99
N GLU A 9 13.94 -8.14 14.60
CA GLU A 9 14.96 -8.59 13.66
C GLU A 9 14.88 -7.85 12.32
N GLN A 10 13.67 -7.61 11.79
CA GLN A 10 13.49 -6.87 10.53
C GLN A 10 13.82 -5.38 10.69
N VAL A 11 13.50 -4.78 11.85
CA VAL A 11 13.89 -3.41 12.18
C VAL A 11 15.41 -3.28 12.21
N GLU A 12 16.12 -4.19 12.87
CA GLU A 12 17.58 -4.19 12.99
C GLU A 12 18.28 -4.43 11.65
N LYS A 13 17.67 -5.22 10.76
CA LYS A 13 18.16 -5.42 9.38
C LYS A 13 17.93 -4.23 8.46
N SER A 14 17.02 -3.31 8.80
CA SER A 14 16.69 -2.19 7.93
C SER A 14 17.82 -1.16 7.89
N THR A 15 18.37 -0.94 6.69
CA THR A 15 19.37 0.10 6.44
C THR A 15 18.75 1.40 5.92
N MET A 16 17.43 1.53 5.93
CA MET A 16 16.72 2.65 5.32
C MET A 16 16.97 3.96 6.09
N GLN A 17 17.49 4.97 5.38
CA GLN A 17 17.63 6.33 5.89
C GLN A 17 16.72 7.26 5.12
N VAL A 18 15.96 8.08 5.85
CA VAL A 18 15.02 9.05 5.29
C VAL A 18 15.42 10.43 5.78
N ARG A 19 15.51 11.38 4.86
CA ARG A 19 15.74 12.79 5.14
C ARG A 19 14.76 13.62 4.36
N GLU A 20 14.26 14.68 4.98
CA GLU A 20 13.47 15.67 4.27
C GLU A 20 14.38 16.48 3.35
N VAL A 21 13.86 16.82 2.17
CA VAL A 21 14.52 17.68 1.20
C VAL A 21 13.51 18.69 0.66
N PRO A 22 13.93 19.91 0.32
CA PRO A 22 13.07 20.83 -0.40
C PRO A 22 12.57 20.19 -1.71
N VAL A 23 11.31 20.46 -2.08
CA VAL A 23 10.71 19.95 -3.33
C VAL A 23 11.54 20.35 -4.55
N THR A 24 12.17 21.52 -4.51
CA THR A 24 13.08 22.02 -5.56
C THR A 24 14.35 21.20 -5.73
N ASN A 25 14.70 20.34 -4.77
CA ASN A 25 15.92 19.53 -4.77
C ASN A 25 15.66 18.05 -5.10
N ILE A 26 14.44 17.68 -5.50
CA ILE A 26 14.12 16.29 -5.86
C ILE A 26 14.76 15.97 -7.23
N ARG A 27 15.69 15.02 -7.26
CA ARG A 27 16.53 14.76 -8.46
C ARG A 27 15.79 14.20 -9.68
N ILE A 28 14.74 13.41 -9.45
CA ILE A 28 14.04 12.64 -10.51
C ILE A 28 12.62 13.16 -10.78
N TRP A 29 12.17 14.15 -9.99
CA TRP A 29 10.88 14.80 -10.14
C TRP A 29 11.09 16.28 -10.41
N GLY A 30 10.18 16.90 -11.16
CA GLY A 30 10.25 18.34 -11.43
C GLY A 30 8.89 18.90 -11.79
N ILE A 31 8.77 20.23 -11.64
CA ILE A 31 7.60 20.97 -12.11
C ILE A 31 7.63 20.97 -13.64
N GLN A 32 6.61 20.37 -14.25
CA GLN A 32 6.45 20.29 -15.69
C GLN A 32 5.90 21.62 -16.25
N PRO A 33 5.97 21.88 -17.58
CA PRO A 33 5.47 23.13 -18.17
C PRO A 33 4.00 23.47 -17.84
N HIS A 34 3.18 22.46 -17.57
CA HIS A 34 1.78 22.60 -17.16
C HIS A 34 1.59 22.76 -15.63
N GLY A 35 2.66 22.97 -14.87
CA GLY A 35 2.63 23.30 -13.44
C GLY A 35 2.57 22.12 -12.47
N ASN A 36 2.39 20.88 -12.92
CA ASN A 36 2.35 19.72 -12.02
C ASN A 36 3.75 19.26 -11.64
N LEU A 37 3.93 18.74 -10.42
CA LEU A 37 5.13 18.00 -10.03
C LEU A 37 5.00 16.55 -10.50
N ALA A 38 5.85 16.13 -11.43
CA ALA A 38 5.84 14.78 -11.99
C ALA A 38 7.25 14.33 -12.35
N ARG A 39 7.42 13.03 -12.61
CA ARG A 39 8.60 12.52 -13.31
C ARG A 39 8.46 12.73 -14.82
N PRO A 40 9.56 12.96 -15.55
CA PRO A 40 9.53 13.06 -17.01
C PRO A 40 9.03 11.79 -17.72
N ASP A 41 9.19 10.62 -17.11
CA ASP A 41 8.69 9.34 -17.65
C ASP A 41 7.20 9.08 -17.37
N GLY A 42 6.53 9.96 -16.63
CA GLY A 42 5.12 9.83 -16.28
C GLY A 42 4.81 8.66 -15.34
N MET A 43 5.79 8.12 -14.62
CA MET A 43 5.61 6.97 -13.74
C MET A 43 5.29 7.37 -12.29
N PHE A 44 4.87 6.40 -11.47
CA PHE A 44 4.51 6.53 -10.06
C PHE A 44 3.24 7.37 -9.83
N PHE A 45 3.37 8.68 -9.69
CA PHE A 45 2.25 9.58 -9.40
C PHE A 45 2.53 10.99 -9.95
N ILE A 46 1.55 11.88 -9.83
CA ILE A 46 1.64 13.30 -10.17
C ILE A 46 1.04 14.08 -9.01
N ILE A 47 1.68 15.19 -8.61
CA ILE A 47 1.02 16.19 -7.76
C ILE A 47 0.50 17.29 -8.67
N ALA A 48 -0.82 17.44 -8.71
CA ALA A 48 -1.52 18.44 -9.53
C ALA A 48 -2.30 19.42 -8.64
N GLY A 49 -2.67 20.57 -9.18
CA GLY A 49 -3.66 21.47 -8.55
C GLY A 49 -5.08 21.13 -9.00
N LEU A 50 -6.04 21.23 -8.09
CA LEU A 50 -7.48 21.17 -8.38
C LEU A 50 -8.17 22.40 -7.82
N THR A 51 -9.06 22.97 -8.61
CA THR A 51 -10.09 23.91 -8.15
C THR A 51 -11.39 23.15 -8.00
N ILE A 52 -12.00 23.23 -6.81
CA ILE A 52 -13.24 22.54 -6.49
C ILE A 52 -14.35 23.58 -6.35
N PHE A 53 -15.44 23.38 -7.08
CA PHE A 53 -16.65 24.20 -7.00
C PHE A 53 -17.77 23.39 -6.35
N MET A 54 -18.37 23.93 -5.29
CA MET A 54 -19.56 23.34 -4.70
C MET A 54 -20.76 23.66 -5.59
N GLY A 55 -21.60 22.66 -5.88
CA GLY A 55 -22.69 22.79 -6.84
C GLY A 55 -23.71 23.89 -6.47
N ASP A 56 -24.06 24.00 -5.20
CA ASP A 56 -24.89 25.09 -4.66
C ASP A 56 -24.07 25.91 -3.64
N PRO A 57 -23.56 27.09 -4.03
CA PRO A 57 -22.77 27.96 -3.17
C PRO A 57 -23.51 28.45 -1.92
N GLU A 58 -24.84 28.45 -1.90
CA GLU A 58 -25.63 28.93 -0.77
C GLU A 58 -25.79 27.88 0.33
N GLN A 59 -25.48 26.61 0.06
CA GLN A 59 -25.66 25.49 1.00
C GLN A 59 -24.39 25.13 1.80
N ARG A 60 -23.26 25.80 1.56
CA ARG A 60 -21.97 25.51 2.20
C ARG A 60 -21.23 26.78 2.58
N GLU A 61 -20.50 26.71 3.70
CA GLU A 61 -19.71 27.83 4.23
C GLU A 61 -18.58 28.27 3.29
N VAL A 62 -18.01 27.34 2.51
CA VAL A 62 -16.95 27.59 1.53
C VAL A 62 -17.46 27.18 0.14
N PRO A 63 -17.65 28.13 -0.79
CA PRO A 63 -18.24 27.86 -2.10
C PRO A 63 -17.27 27.23 -3.10
N ASN A 64 -15.97 27.49 -2.95
CA ASN A 64 -14.89 26.91 -3.75
C ASN A 64 -13.56 26.98 -3.01
N TRP A 65 -12.61 26.12 -3.40
CA TRP A 65 -11.23 26.17 -2.93
C TRP A 65 -10.28 25.53 -3.94
N ASP A 66 -9.00 25.87 -3.80
CA ASP A 66 -7.89 25.23 -4.50
C ASP A 66 -7.12 24.31 -3.56
N GLN A 67 -6.67 23.16 -4.06
CA GLN A 67 -5.78 22.28 -3.30
C GLN A 67 -4.85 21.46 -4.21
N PRO A 68 -3.68 21.03 -3.70
CA PRO A 68 -2.93 19.97 -4.32
C PRO A 68 -3.69 18.64 -4.22
N ILE A 69 -3.46 17.76 -5.19
CA ILE A 69 -3.98 16.40 -5.21
C ILE A 69 -2.94 15.44 -5.79
N ILE A 70 -2.93 14.21 -5.30
CA ILE A 70 -2.07 13.14 -5.83
C ILE A 70 -2.86 12.32 -6.85
N LYS A 71 -2.36 12.22 -8.08
CA LYS A 71 -2.88 11.32 -9.10
C LYS A 71 -1.90 10.17 -9.30
N GLU A 72 -2.27 8.96 -8.88
CA GLU A 72 -1.46 7.76 -9.10
C GLU A 72 -1.52 7.29 -10.56
N ILE A 73 -0.42 6.70 -11.03
CA ILE A 73 -0.32 6.12 -12.37
C ILE A 73 -0.44 4.60 -12.24
N GLY A 74 -1.54 4.07 -12.78
CA GLY A 74 -1.92 2.66 -12.64
C GLY A 74 -2.83 2.42 -11.44
N ARG A 75 -3.27 1.17 -11.27
CA ARG A 75 -4.09 0.75 -10.12
C ARG A 75 -3.28 -0.11 -9.16
N GLY A 76 -3.50 0.05 -7.87
CA GLY A 76 -2.93 -0.82 -6.84
C GLY A 76 -3.75 -2.09 -6.62
N CYS A 77 -3.07 -3.18 -6.26
CA CYS A 77 -3.71 -4.37 -5.70
C CYS A 77 -3.03 -4.81 -4.40
N VAL A 78 -3.82 -5.31 -3.46
CA VAL A 78 -3.37 -5.84 -2.16
C VAL A 78 -4.06 -7.17 -1.89
N GLY A 79 -3.33 -8.27 -1.94
CA GLY A 79 -3.88 -9.62 -1.69
C GLY A 79 -3.41 -10.16 -0.34
N LEU A 80 -4.30 -10.37 0.62
CA LEU A 80 -3.94 -11.03 1.88
C LEU A 80 -3.82 -12.54 1.66
N ILE A 81 -2.63 -13.08 1.85
CA ILE A 81 -2.39 -14.52 1.72
C ILE A 81 -2.81 -15.21 3.03
N LYS A 82 -3.80 -16.11 2.94
CA LYS A 82 -4.35 -16.87 4.06
C LYS A 82 -4.01 -18.35 3.90
N ALA A 83 -3.61 -19.00 4.99
CA ALA A 83 -3.35 -20.44 4.97
C ALA A 83 -4.67 -21.22 4.91
N LYS A 84 -4.80 -22.12 3.93
CA LYS A 84 -6.01 -22.94 3.79
C LYS A 84 -6.18 -23.85 5.02
N GLY A 85 -7.36 -23.78 5.64
CA GLY A 85 -7.68 -24.59 6.83
C GLY A 85 -7.10 -24.07 8.15
N GLU A 86 -6.36 -22.95 8.14
CA GLU A 86 -5.80 -22.33 9.34
C GLU A 86 -6.23 -20.85 9.43
N ASP A 87 -6.43 -20.33 10.65
CA ASP A 87 -6.66 -18.89 10.87
C ASP A 87 -5.32 -18.13 10.97
N LYS A 88 -4.51 -18.29 9.91
CA LYS A 88 -3.18 -17.67 9.78
C LYS A 88 -3.03 -16.91 8.47
N PHE A 89 -2.26 -15.83 8.54
CA PHE A 89 -2.01 -14.90 7.45
C PHE A 89 -0.52 -14.74 7.24
N LEU A 90 -0.08 -14.68 5.98
CA LEU A 90 1.31 -14.38 5.68
C LEU A 90 1.47 -12.86 5.66
N VAL A 91 2.23 -12.33 6.62
CA VAL A 91 2.49 -10.90 6.75
C VAL A 91 3.94 -10.62 6.41
N GLN A 92 4.16 -9.65 5.53
CA GLN A 92 5.46 -9.11 5.21
C GLN A 92 5.80 -7.96 6.16
N PHE A 93 7.01 -7.93 6.69
CA PHE A 93 7.54 -6.78 7.41
C PHE A 93 8.43 -6.00 6.47
N LYS A 94 7.99 -4.79 6.12
CA LYS A 94 8.55 -4.02 5.01
C LYS A 94 8.93 -2.60 5.45
N ALA A 95 10.15 -2.21 5.10
CA ALA A 95 10.58 -0.83 5.24
C ALA A 95 10.00 0.04 4.11
N GLU A 96 9.32 1.13 4.45
CA GLU A 96 8.84 2.13 3.48
C GLU A 96 9.16 3.55 3.98
N PRO A 97 9.60 4.47 3.11
CA PRO A 97 10.16 5.76 3.55
C PRO A 97 9.15 6.63 4.31
N GLY A 98 7.85 6.44 4.07
CA GLY A 98 6.76 7.14 4.77
C GLY A 98 6.39 6.56 6.13
N ASN A 99 6.91 5.40 6.51
CA ASN A 99 6.62 4.80 7.80
C ASN A 99 7.27 5.62 8.93
N ILE A 100 6.58 5.78 10.06
CA ILE A 100 7.07 6.57 11.20
C ILE A 100 7.73 5.70 12.29
N THR A 101 7.77 4.39 12.09
CA THR A 101 8.33 3.41 13.03
C THR A 101 9.86 3.28 12.95
N PRO A 102 10.49 2.70 14.00
CA PRO A 102 11.90 2.30 13.94
C PRO A 102 12.21 1.46 12.71
N GLY A 103 13.38 1.69 12.10
CA GLY A 103 13.78 1.01 10.86
C GLY A 103 12.84 1.25 9.66
N LYS A 104 11.84 2.13 9.79
CA LYS A 104 10.78 2.35 8.80
C LYS A 104 9.94 1.10 8.51
N VAL A 105 9.94 0.10 9.39
CA VAL A 105 9.30 -1.19 9.14
C VAL A 105 7.87 -1.22 9.66
N LEU A 106 6.93 -1.67 8.82
CA LEU A 106 5.58 -2.03 9.24
C LEU A 106 5.16 -3.38 8.63
N PRO A 107 4.23 -4.11 9.29
CA PRO A 107 3.42 -5.16 8.69
C PRO A 107 2.77 -4.72 7.39
N ASN A 108 2.75 -5.59 6.38
CA ASN A 108 2.12 -5.37 5.09
C ASN A 108 1.70 -6.72 4.48
N SER A 109 0.87 -6.70 3.44
CA SER A 109 0.70 -7.88 2.61
C SER A 109 1.94 -8.09 1.72
N PRO A 110 2.43 -9.34 1.57
CA PRO A 110 3.50 -9.65 0.62
C PRO A 110 3.09 -9.43 -0.84
N LEU A 111 1.78 -9.50 -1.15
CA LEU A 111 1.22 -9.11 -2.44
C LEU A 111 0.61 -7.70 -2.32
N SER A 112 1.47 -6.69 -2.39
CA SER A 112 1.07 -5.28 -2.45
C SER A 112 1.86 -4.58 -3.56
N ALA A 113 1.19 -4.25 -4.66
CA ALA A 113 1.84 -3.73 -5.87
C ALA A 113 0.93 -2.85 -6.71
N SER A 114 1.52 -1.91 -7.44
CA SER A 114 0.87 -1.24 -8.56
C SER A 114 0.91 -2.13 -9.81
N GLU A 115 -0.02 -1.92 -10.74
CA GLU A 115 -0.01 -2.56 -12.06
C GLU A 115 1.35 -2.39 -12.79
N SER A 116 1.99 -1.23 -12.65
CA SER A 116 3.30 -0.97 -13.26
C SER A 116 4.42 -1.84 -12.65
N ASN A 117 4.36 -2.09 -11.34
CA ASN A 117 5.27 -2.97 -10.62
C ASN A 117 5.02 -4.46 -10.93
N LEU A 118 3.76 -4.88 -11.07
CA LEU A 118 3.41 -6.26 -11.46
C LEU A 118 4.00 -6.61 -12.83
N LYS A 119 3.92 -5.69 -13.79
CA LYS A 119 4.46 -5.87 -15.15
C LYS A 119 5.99 -5.78 -15.22
N ALA A 120 6.69 -5.58 -14.09
CA ALA A 120 8.11 -5.32 -14.02
C ALA A 120 8.59 -4.21 -14.99
N ALA A 121 7.71 -3.26 -15.32
CA ALA A 121 7.93 -2.24 -16.35
C ALA A 121 9.10 -1.28 -16.03
N HIS A 122 9.63 -1.36 -14.81
CA HIS A 122 10.70 -0.52 -14.27
C HIS A 122 12.01 -1.30 -14.01
N GLY A 123 12.12 -2.55 -14.49
CA GLY A 123 13.29 -3.41 -14.23
C GLY A 123 13.47 -3.85 -12.78
N GLY A 124 12.45 -3.63 -11.94
CA GLY A 124 12.42 -4.06 -10.53
C GLY A 124 12.13 -5.56 -10.39
N LYS A 125 12.41 -6.10 -9.19
CA LYS A 125 12.03 -7.47 -8.85
C LYS A 125 10.50 -7.58 -8.82
N ARG A 126 9.98 -8.63 -9.47
CA ARG A 126 8.56 -8.99 -9.42
C ARG A 126 8.14 -9.20 -7.94
N PRO A 127 7.01 -8.61 -7.50
CA PRO A 127 6.53 -8.80 -6.13
C PRO A 127 6.32 -10.28 -5.80
N PRO A 128 6.55 -10.72 -4.56
CA PRO A 128 6.14 -12.05 -4.12
C PRO A 128 4.66 -12.28 -4.43
N PHE A 129 4.32 -13.47 -4.90
CA PHE A 129 2.94 -13.89 -5.15
C PHE A 129 2.20 -13.09 -6.24
N ALA A 130 2.92 -12.36 -7.10
CA ALA A 130 2.35 -11.57 -8.19
C ALA A 130 1.51 -12.41 -9.18
N GLU A 131 1.80 -13.71 -9.32
CA GLU A 131 1.00 -14.67 -10.09
C GLU A 131 -0.47 -14.72 -9.66
N TYR A 132 -0.79 -14.45 -8.39
CA TYR A 132 -2.19 -14.41 -7.94
C TYR A 132 -2.92 -13.13 -8.37
N ALA A 133 -2.21 -12.02 -8.57
CA ALA A 133 -2.82 -10.81 -9.12
C ALA A 133 -3.24 -10.97 -10.59
N GLU A 134 -2.60 -11.90 -11.31
CA GLU A 134 -2.86 -12.21 -12.72
C GLU A 134 -3.87 -13.35 -12.89
N ASN A 135 -4.22 -14.05 -11.81
CA ASN A 135 -5.17 -15.16 -11.86
C ASN A 135 -6.61 -14.65 -12.01
N PRO A 136 -7.31 -14.95 -13.13
CA PRO A 136 -8.67 -14.47 -13.36
C PRO A 136 -9.72 -15.07 -12.41
N GLU A 137 -9.41 -16.20 -11.76
CA GLU A 137 -10.31 -16.87 -10.81
C GLU A 137 -10.32 -16.19 -9.44
N ILE A 138 -9.36 -15.31 -9.16
CA ILE A 138 -9.29 -14.60 -7.88
C ILE A 138 -10.22 -13.39 -7.94
N GLN A 139 -11.19 -13.37 -7.04
CA GLN A 139 -12.10 -12.24 -6.89
C GLN A 139 -11.39 -11.06 -6.21
N TRP A 140 -11.53 -9.88 -6.82
CA TRP A 140 -10.95 -8.63 -6.32
C TRP A 140 -12.04 -7.60 -6.02
N TYR A 141 -11.92 -6.91 -4.89
CA TYR A 141 -12.84 -5.87 -4.43
C TYR A 141 -12.21 -4.49 -4.59
N ALA A 142 -12.87 -3.60 -5.32
CA ALA A 142 -12.42 -2.24 -5.54
C ALA A 142 -12.83 -1.34 -4.36
N ILE A 143 -11.85 -0.69 -3.72
CA ILE A 143 -12.08 0.24 -2.60
C ILE A 143 -11.48 1.62 -2.95
N PRO A 144 -12.31 2.68 -3.01
CA PRO A 144 -11.84 4.05 -3.15
C PRO A 144 -10.91 4.44 -2.01
N GLN A 145 -9.86 5.20 -2.32
CA GLN A 145 -8.95 5.75 -1.32
C GLN A 145 -9.35 7.19 -0.96
N ASP A 146 -8.65 7.79 0.00
CA ASP A 146 -8.93 9.14 0.53
C ASP A 146 -9.02 10.19 -0.58
N GLY A 147 -10.26 10.60 -0.91
CA GLY A 147 -10.56 11.57 -1.97
C GLY A 147 -10.09 13.00 -1.66
N GLY A 148 -9.75 13.31 -0.41
CA GLY A 148 -9.13 14.58 -0.05
C GLY A 148 -7.65 14.65 -0.42
N LYS A 149 -6.99 13.50 -0.60
CA LYS A 149 -5.56 13.40 -0.94
C LYS A 149 -5.32 12.89 -2.35
N TYR A 150 -6.16 11.98 -2.83
CA TYR A 150 -5.98 11.29 -4.10
C TYR A 150 -7.09 11.58 -5.10
N LEU A 151 -6.71 11.85 -6.35
CA LEU A 151 -7.65 12.04 -7.44
C LEU A 151 -8.12 10.69 -7.99
N GLY A 152 -9.31 10.27 -7.57
CA GLY A 152 -9.97 9.08 -8.13
C GLY A 152 -9.22 7.76 -7.91
N LYS A 153 -8.36 7.69 -6.88
CA LYS A 153 -7.57 6.49 -6.60
C LYS A 153 -8.47 5.39 -6.05
N VAL A 154 -8.31 4.21 -6.63
CA VAL A 154 -8.98 2.98 -6.23
C VAL A 154 -7.94 1.87 -6.16
N ASN A 155 -7.90 1.17 -5.03
CA ASN A 155 -7.12 -0.04 -4.88
C ASN A 155 -8.03 -1.27 -4.93
N LYS A 156 -7.50 -2.38 -5.44
CA LYS A 156 -8.17 -3.67 -5.41
C LYS A 156 -7.65 -4.50 -4.25
N TYR A 157 -8.53 -5.18 -3.55
CA TYR A 157 -8.21 -6.03 -2.42
C TYR A 157 -8.73 -7.44 -2.62
N SER A 158 -8.01 -8.45 -2.12
CA SER A 158 -8.46 -9.84 -2.15
C SER A 158 -7.93 -10.61 -0.95
N ILE A 159 -8.58 -11.73 -0.63
CA ILE A 159 -8.11 -12.73 0.33
C ILE A 159 -7.85 -13.99 -0.48
N ILE A 160 -6.60 -14.45 -0.45
CA ILE A 160 -6.12 -15.50 -1.32
C ILE A 160 -5.74 -16.68 -0.44
N GLU A 161 -6.56 -17.74 -0.49
CA GLU A 161 -6.27 -18.97 0.24
C GLU A 161 -5.24 -19.81 -0.50
N VAL A 162 -4.17 -20.19 0.20
CA VAL A 162 -3.08 -21.00 -0.34
C VAL A 162 -2.78 -22.18 0.58
N ASP A 163 -2.27 -23.25 -0.01
CA ASP A 163 -1.69 -24.35 0.74
C ASP A 163 -0.31 -23.91 1.28
N PRO A 164 -0.14 -23.72 2.61
CA PRO A 164 1.09 -23.15 3.17
C PRO A 164 2.31 -24.06 2.91
N ALA A 165 2.11 -25.36 2.68
CA ALA A 165 3.18 -26.30 2.34
C ALA A 165 3.68 -26.15 0.89
N LYS A 166 2.95 -25.44 0.03
CA LYS A 166 3.28 -25.28 -1.41
C LYS A 166 3.87 -23.94 -1.77
N ILE A 167 4.05 -23.04 -0.80
CA ILE A 167 4.61 -21.72 -1.05
C ILE A 167 5.98 -21.56 -0.39
N ALA A 168 6.89 -20.85 -1.06
CA ALA A 168 8.13 -20.40 -0.45
C ALA A 168 7.87 -19.10 0.31
N VAL A 169 8.15 -19.09 1.62
CA VAL A 169 7.99 -17.91 2.47
C VAL A 169 9.23 -17.01 2.33
N PRO A 170 9.09 -15.74 1.88
CA PRO A 170 10.22 -14.81 1.83
C PRO A 170 10.79 -14.54 3.24
N GLY A 171 12.10 -14.28 3.34
CA GLY A 171 12.79 -14.11 4.64
C GLY A 171 12.36 -12.90 5.47
N ASN A 172 11.56 -11.98 4.89
CA ASN A 172 10.94 -10.86 5.60
C ASN A 172 9.43 -11.07 5.82
N CYS A 173 8.94 -12.30 5.67
CA CYS A 173 7.56 -12.67 5.88
C CYS A 173 7.42 -13.69 7.01
N LEU A 174 6.31 -13.62 7.74
CA LEU A 174 5.97 -14.53 8.82
C LEU A 174 4.49 -14.90 8.73
N TRP A 175 4.20 -16.19 8.94
CA TRP A 175 2.83 -16.63 9.19
C TRP A 175 2.43 -16.21 10.59
N VAL A 176 1.41 -15.37 10.69
CA VAL A 176 0.90 -14.81 11.95
C VAL A 176 -0.55 -15.22 12.15
N THR A 177 -0.94 -15.37 13.41
CA THR A 177 -2.32 -15.69 13.80
C THR A 177 -3.19 -14.43 13.80
N LYS A 178 -4.51 -14.61 13.84
CA LYS A 178 -5.45 -13.51 14.11
C LYS A 178 -5.16 -12.77 15.41
N GLN A 179 -4.66 -13.47 16.44
CA GLN A 179 -4.29 -12.85 17.71
C GLN A 179 -3.07 -11.93 17.55
N ASP A 180 -2.05 -12.36 16.80
CA ASP A 180 -0.89 -11.53 16.49
C ASP A 180 -1.31 -10.26 15.72
N CYS A 181 -2.23 -10.38 14.76
CA CYS A 181 -2.79 -9.24 14.04
C CYS A 181 -3.50 -8.25 14.97
N ARG A 182 -4.23 -8.73 15.97
CA ARG A 182 -4.86 -7.88 17.00
C ARG A 182 -3.84 -7.18 17.88
N GLU A 183 -2.78 -7.88 18.29
CA GLU A 183 -1.70 -7.27 19.06
C GLU A 183 -0.97 -6.19 18.25
N MET A 184 -0.67 -6.45 16.98
CA MET A 184 -0.09 -5.46 16.06
C MET A 184 -1.02 -4.24 15.88
N LEU A 185 -2.33 -4.45 15.79
CA LEU A 185 -3.31 -3.36 15.72
C LEU A 185 -3.30 -2.53 17.00
N GLY A 186 -3.32 -3.18 18.17
CA GLY A 186 -3.26 -2.51 19.48
C GLY A 186 -1.95 -1.74 19.70
N ALA A 187 -0.86 -2.17 19.06
CA ALA A 187 0.41 -1.47 19.05
C ALA A 187 0.51 -0.34 17.99
N GLY A 188 -0.53 -0.12 17.19
CA GLY A 188 -0.52 0.90 16.14
C GLY A 188 0.36 0.55 14.93
N LEU A 189 0.64 -0.73 14.69
CA LEU A 189 1.52 -1.20 13.61
C LEU A 189 0.77 -1.63 12.34
N ILE A 190 -0.55 -1.74 12.35
CA ILE A 190 -1.31 -2.17 11.16
C ILE A 190 -1.59 -0.96 10.24
N PRO A 191 -1.04 -0.92 9.01
CA PRO A 191 -1.30 0.19 8.08
C PRO A 191 -2.70 0.07 7.44
N GLU A 192 -3.13 1.15 6.78
CA GLU A 192 -4.46 1.28 6.16
C GLU A 192 -4.81 0.11 5.22
N HIS A 193 -3.88 -0.32 4.38
CA HIS A 193 -4.11 -1.36 3.38
C HIS A 193 -4.39 -2.72 4.03
N LEU A 194 -3.67 -3.04 5.10
CA LEU A 194 -3.83 -4.29 5.82
C LEU A 194 -5.12 -4.26 6.67
N LEU A 195 -5.48 -3.09 7.22
CA LEU A 195 -6.77 -2.89 7.88
C LEU A 195 -7.95 -3.06 6.90
N GLN A 196 -7.86 -2.50 5.69
CA GLN A 196 -8.91 -2.62 4.66
C GLN A 196 -9.17 -4.08 4.27
N VAL A 197 -8.12 -4.89 4.08
CA VAL A 197 -8.30 -6.31 3.73
C VAL A 197 -8.81 -7.16 4.92
N PHE A 198 -8.41 -6.85 6.15
CA PHE A 198 -9.03 -7.48 7.32
C PHE A 198 -10.51 -7.10 7.48
N GLY A 199 -10.89 -5.87 7.13
CA GLY A 199 -12.29 -5.43 7.07
C GLY A 199 -13.10 -6.24 6.06
N ILE A 200 -12.57 -6.45 4.85
CA ILE A 200 -13.20 -7.32 3.84
C ILE A 200 -13.36 -8.74 4.40
N MET A 201 -12.31 -9.29 5.00
CA MET A 201 -12.34 -10.63 5.57
C MET A 201 -13.45 -10.79 6.59
N TYR A 202 -13.59 -9.83 7.50
CA TYR A 202 -14.62 -9.84 8.54
C TYR A 202 -16.05 -9.76 7.99
N LEU A 203 -16.25 -9.11 6.83
CA LEU A 203 -17.57 -9.00 6.20
C LEU A 203 -17.95 -10.24 5.38
N MET A 204 -16.95 -11.01 4.94
CA MET A 204 -17.13 -12.11 4.01
C MET A 204 -17.05 -13.50 4.65
N PHE A 205 -16.43 -13.61 5.82
CA PHE A 205 -16.16 -14.86 6.54
C PHE A 205 -16.42 -14.69 8.03
#